data_AF-A0A183JVV3-F1
#
_entry.id   AF-A0A183JVV3-F1
#
_cell.length_a   1.000
_cell.length_b   1.000
_cell.length_c   1.000
_cell.angle_alpha   90.00
_cell.angle_beta   90.00
_cell.angle_gamma   90.00
#
_symmetry.space_group_name_H-M   'P 1'
#
loop_
_entity.id
_entity.type
_entity.pdbx_description
1 polymer ?
#
loop_
_entity_poly.entity_id
_entity_poly.type
_entity_poly.pdbx_seq_one_letter_code
_entity_poly.pdbx_strand_id
1 'polypeptide(L)'
;MEDLATTAEKAAREGNMKQLYDTTKKLSGKCSKPERPFKDEEGKLVNEMQDQRNRWVEYFEELLNWPALLNLPHIEAAPTDLPIDVTPPTIEEIRVVIRQIKSGKAT
;
A
#
# COMPACT_ATOMS: atom_id res chain seq x y z
N MET A 1 29.47 -11.44 6.82
CA MET A 1 28.10 -10.88 6.74
C MET A 1 27.12 -11.75 7.51
N GLU A 2 27.29 -13.09 7.45
CA GLU A 2 26.52 -14.07 8.22
C GLU A 2 26.47 -13.80 9.73
N ASP A 3 27.58 -13.41 10.37
CA ASP A 3 27.60 -13.11 11.82
C ASP A 3 26.65 -11.99 12.27
N LEU A 4 26.42 -10.99 11.42
CA LEU A 4 25.50 -9.89 11.76
C LEU A 4 24.04 -10.31 11.56
N ALA A 5 23.76 -11.14 10.56
CA ALA A 5 22.42 -11.67 10.31
C ALA A 5 21.98 -12.62 11.43
N THR A 6 22.85 -13.52 11.87
CA THR A 6 22.58 -14.42 13.00
C THR A 6 22.40 -13.67 14.31
N THR A 7 23.17 -12.59 14.52
CA THR A 7 23.02 -11.71 15.69
C THR A 7 21.68 -10.94 15.67
N ALA A 8 21.26 -10.44 14.51
CA ALA A 8 19.97 -9.77 14.35
C ALA A 8 18.80 -10.73 14.60
N GLU A 9 18.88 -11.96 14.07
CA GLU A 9 17.85 -12.99 14.29
C GLU A 9 17.72 -13.35 15.77
N LYS A 10 18.84 -13.52 16.47
CA LYS A 10 18.86 -13.76 17.91
C LYS A 10 18.24 -12.59 18.69
N ALA A 11 18.61 -11.36 18.37
CA ALA A 11 18.05 -10.17 19.01
C ALA A 11 16.53 -10.04 18.78
N ALA A 12 16.04 -10.42 17.60
CA ALA A 12 14.60 -10.46 17.30
C ALA A 12 13.87 -11.49 18.18
N ARG A 13 14.43 -12.70 18.28
CA ARG A 13 13.87 -13.80 19.11
C ARG A 13 13.84 -13.46 20.59
N GLU A 14 14.85 -12.73 21.08
CA GLU A 14 14.97 -12.30 22.48
C GLU A 14 14.19 -11.01 22.78
N GLY A 15 13.54 -10.39 21.79
CA GLY A 15 12.81 -9.13 21.95
C GLY A 15 13.72 -7.91 22.22
N ASN A 16 15.02 -8.02 21.99
CA ASN A 16 15.98 -6.94 22.18
C ASN A 16 15.96 -5.98 20.97
N MET A 17 14.92 -5.14 20.92
CA MET A 17 14.66 -4.21 19.81
C MET A 17 15.82 -3.22 19.57
N LYS A 18 16.53 -2.82 20.62
CA LYS A 18 17.68 -1.91 20.51
C LYS A 18 18.82 -2.55 19.72
N GLN A 19 19.21 -3.77 20.10
CA GLN A 19 20.28 -4.49 19.42
C GLN A 19 19.89 -4.90 18.00
N LEU A 20 18.62 -5.25 17.79
CA LEU A 20 18.07 -5.49 16.46
C LEU A 20 18.24 -4.26 15.56
N TYR A 21 17.80 -3.09 16.03
CA TYR A 21 17.88 -1.83 15.28
C TYR A 21 19.33 -1.45 14.95
N ASP A 22 20.26 -1.52 15.92
CA ASP A 22 21.66 -1.17 15.71
C ASP A 22 22.33 -2.10 14.68
N THR A 23 21.99 -3.39 14.71
CA THR A 23 22.53 -4.40 13.79
C THR A 23 21.97 -4.22 12.38
N THR A 24 20.67 -4.00 12.24
CA THR A 24 20.01 -3.72 10.95
C THR A 24 20.52 -2.42 10.34
N LYS A 25 20.71 -1.38 11.15
CA LYS A 25 21.30 -0.11 10.70
C LYS A 25 22.73 -0.29 10.18
N LYS A 26 23.53 -1.15 10.81
CA LYS A 26 24.89 -1.49 10.36
C LYS A 26 24.89 -2.31 9.06
N LEU A 27 23.93 -3.23 8.91
CA LEU A 27 23.72 -4.03 7.69
C LEU A 27 23.22 -3.19 6.51
N SER A 28 22.39 -2.18 6.77
CA SER A 28 21.80 -1.29 5.77
C SER A 28 22.83 -0.37 5.08
N GLY A 29 24.07 -0.31 5.57
CA GLY A 29 25.12 0.54 4.99
C GLY A 29 24.73 2.03 4.94
N LYS A 30 25.24 2.75 3.94
CA LYS A 30 24.74 4.09 3.60
C LYS A 30 23.58 3.92 2.62
N CYS A 31 22.34 4.11 3.07
CA CYS A 31 21.23 4.28 2.14
C CYS A 31 21.57 5.44 1.19
N SER A 32 21.83 5.10 -0.07
CA SER A 32 21.92 6.11 -1.13
C SER A 32 20.60 6.86 -1.19
N LYS A 33 20.71 8.17 -1.41
CA LYS A 33 19.64 9.18 -1.41
C LYS A 33 18.27 8.64 -1.86
N PRO A 34 17.15 9.09 -1.26
CA PRO A 34 15.82 8.73 -1.74
C PRO A 34 15.71 9.07 -3.24
N GLU A 35 15.29 8.08 -4.03
CA GLU A 35 15.17 8.15 -5.50
C GLU A 35 14.20 9.25 -5.97
N ARG A 36 13.33 9.72 -5.07
CA ARG A 36 12.50 10.90 -5.26
C ARG A 36 12.67 11.89 -4.11
N PRO A 37 13.37 13.02 -4.35
CA PRO A 37 13.29 14.15 -3.44
C PRO A 37 11.86 14.70 -3.42
N PHE A 38 11.37 15.01 -2.22
CA PHE A 38 10.08 15.66 -2.02
C PHE A 38 10.23 17.15 -2.39
N LYS A 39 9.20 17.72 -3.02
CA LYS A 39 9.15 19.15 -3.32
C LYS A 39 8.38 19.85 -2.22
N ASP A 40 8.88 21.01 -1.76
CA ASP A 40 8.09 21.92 -0.94
C ASP A 40 6.98 22.61 -1.77
N GLU A 41 6.17 23.46 -1.15
CA GLU A 41 5.05 24.15 -1.79
C GLU A 41 5.51 25.09 -2.91
N GLU A 42 6.73 25.57 -2.80
CA GLU A 42 7.42 26.44 -3.74
C GLU A 42 8.12 25.63 -4.87
N GLY A 43 8.05 24.31 -4.84
CA GLY A 43 8.58 23.42 -5.88
C GLY A 43 10.10 23.20 -5.81
N LYS A 44 10.76 23.65 -4.76
CA LYS A 44 12.20 23.52 -4.51
C LYS A 44 12.52 22.13 -3.94
N LEU A 45 13.68 21.63 -4.33
CA LEU A 45 14.17 20.31 -3.95
C LEU A 45 14.60 20.28 -2.49
N VAL A 46 13.88 19.53 -1.67
CA VAL A 46 14.25 19.28 -0.28
C VAL A 46 15.35 18.21 -0.25
N ASN A 47 16.61 18.63 -0.26
CA ASN A 47 17.81 17.77 -0.26
C ASN A 47 18.26 17.40 1.16
N GLU A 48 17.81 18.13 2.18
CA GLU A 48 18.24 17.91 3.56
C GLU A 48 17.26 16.99 4.31
N MET A 49 17.77 15.91 4.91
CA MET A 49 16.95 14.93 5.64
C MET A 49 16.15 15.58 6.78
N GLN A 50 16.66 16.67 7.36
CA GLN A 50 15.95 17.42 8.39
C GLN A 50 14.74 18.14 7.81
N ASP A 51 14.91 18.84 6.69
CA ASP A 51 13.83 19.53 6.00
C ASP A 51 12.75 18.56 5.54
N GLN A 52 13.13 17.37 5.03
CA GLN A 52 12.16 16.35 4.64
C GLN A 52 11.38 15.84 5.86
N ARG A 53 12.04 15.66 7.01
CA ARG A 53 11.35 15.28 8.25
C ARG A 53 10.41 16.37 8.72
N ASN A 54 10.82 17.64 8.69
CA ASN A 54 9.97 18.77 9.10
C ASN A 54 8.72 18.85 8.21
N ARG A 55 8.88 18.66 6.90
CA ARG A 55 7.76 18.60 5.97
C ARG A 55 6.80 17.45 6.24
N TRP A 56 7.31 16.27 6.61
CA TRP A 56 6.46 15.16 7.03
C TRP A 56 5.70 15.48 8.33
N VAL A 57 6.36 16.13 9.29
CA VAL A 57 5.71 16.55 10.55
C VAL A 57 4.57 17.52 10.25
N GLU A 58 4.81 18.55 9.45
CA GLU A 58 3.79 19.53 9.02
C GLU A 58 2.61 18.85 8.32
N TYR A 59 2.88 17.99 7.33
CA TYR A 59 1.84 17.27 6.59
C TYR A 59 0.98 16.39 7.49
N PHE A 60 1.59 15.67 8.42
CA PHE A 60 0.85 14.82 9.36
C PHE A 60 0.11 15.65 10.41
N GLU A 61 0.67 16.77 10.87
CA GLU A 61 -0.03 17.69 11.77
C GLU A 61 -1.25 18.29 11.07
N GLU A 62 -1.12 18.74 9.82
CA GLU A 62 -2.26 19.27 9.06
C GLU A 62 -3.32 18.18 8.85
N LEU A 63 -2.91 16.98 8.41
CA LEU A 63 -3.83 15.86 8.18
C LEU A 63 -4.57 15.41 9.45
N LEU A 64 -3.86 15.32 10.58
CA LEU A 64 -4.41 14.80 11.84
C LEU A 64 -5.17 15.86 12.64
N ASN A 65 -4.81 17.14 12.50
CA ASN A 65 -5.51 18.25 13.15
C ASN A 65 -6.57 18.89 12.25
N TRP A 66 -6.76 18.39 11.02
CA TRP A 66 -7.82 18.86 10.14
C TRP A 66 -9.19 18.62 10.80
N PRO A 67 -9.97 19.67 11.11
CA PRO A 67 -11.30 19.49 11.67
C PRO A 67 -12.16 18.83 10.58
N ALA A 68 -12.51 17.55 10.83
CA ALA A 68 -13.30 16.64 9.99
C ALA A 68 -13.64 17.24 8.62
N LEU A 69 -12.92 16.80 7.57
CA LEU A 69 -13.13 17.19 6.16
C LEU A 69 -14.62 17.42 5.85
N LEU A 70 -15.11 18.65 6.06
CA LEU A 70 -16.48 19.06 5.68
C LEU A 70 -16.63 19.06 4.17
N ASN A 71 -15.49 18.98 3.47
CA ASN A 71 -15.36 18.88 2.04
C ASN A 71 -14.80 17.50 1.68
N LEU A 72 -15.24 16.42 2.34
CA LEU A 72 -15.14 15.10 1.70
C LEU A 72 -15.76 15.29 0.31
N PRO A 73 -15.03 15.09 -0.80
CA PRO A 73 -15.67 15.08 -2.10
C PRO A 73 -16.83 14.10 -1.96
N HIS A 74 -18.05 14.57 -2.20
CA HIS A 74 -19.18 13.66 -2.31
C HIS A 74 -18.81 12.73 -3.46
N ILE A 75 -18.27 11.55 -3.13
CA ILE A 75 -18.04 10.49 -4.10
C ILE A 75 -19.45 10.10 -4.48
N GLU A 76 -19.92 10.69 -5.58
CA GLU A 76 -21.20 10.34 -6.18
C GLU A 76 -21.17 8.83 -6.35
N ALA A 77 -22.09 8.15 -5.66
CA ALA A 77 -22.14 6.71 -5.68
C ALA A 77 -22.22 6.26 -7.14
N ALA A 78 -21.38 5.31 -7.54
CA ALA A 78 -21.48 4.74 -8.87
C ALA A 78 -22.93 4.24 -9.08
N PRO A 79 -23.57 4.53 -10.22
CA PRO A 79 -24.91 4.05 -10.52
C PRO A 79 -24.98 2.55 -10.25
N THR A 80 -25.81 2.15 -9.30
CA THR A 80 -25.92 0.75 -8.83
C THR A 80 -26.67 -0.13 -9.82
N ASP A 81 -27.26 0.44 -10.86
CA ASP A 81 -27.90 -0.28 -11.96
C ASP A 81 -26.86 -0.77 -12.99
N LEU A 82 -26.02 -1.70 -12.56
CA LEU A 82 -25.53 -2.70 -13.50
C LEU A 82 -26.65 -3.75 -13.63
N PRO A 83 -27.23 -3.98 -14.82
CA PRO A 83 -28.21 -5.04 -15.04
C PRO A 83 -27.50 -6.38 -14.99
N ILE A 84 -27.05 -6.76 -13.79
CA ILE A 84 -26.55 -8.08 -13.49
C ILE A 84 -27.80 -8.87 -13.11
N ASP A 85 -28.14 -9.83 -13.95
CA ASP A 85 -29.18 -10.79 -13.63
C ASP A 85 -28.71 -11.64 -12.44
N VAL A 86 -29.25 -11.32 -11.26
CA VAL A 86 -29.02 -12.06 -10.01
C VAL A 86 -29.94 -13.26 -9.87
N THR A 87 -30.75 -13.59 -10.90
CA THR A 87 -31.59 -14.77 -10.85
C THR A 87 -30.73 -16.04 -10.89
N PRO A 88 -31.07 -17.06 -10.09
CA PRO A 88 -30.40 -18.35 -10.20
C PRO A 88 -30.60 -18.95 -11.58
N PRO A 89 -29.54 -19.56 -12.19
CA PRO A 89 -29.65 -20.15 -13.51
C PRO A 89 -30.67 -21.27 -13.53
N THR A 90 -31.46 -21.32 -14.59
CA THR A 90 -32.47 -22.36 -14.79
C THR A 90 -31.83 -23.67 -15.25
N ILE A 91 -32.52 -24.79 -15.00
CA ILE A 91 -32.05 -26.13 -15.39
C ILE A 91 -31.84 -26.24 -16.91
N GLU A 92 -32.67 -25.57 -17.71
CA GLU A 92 -32.55 -25.59 -19.17
C GLU A 92 -31.32 -24.83 -19.66
N GLU A 93 -30.99 -23.67 -19.07
CA GLU A 93 -29.77 -22.92 -19.38
C GLU A 93 -28.52 -23.76 -19.10
N ILE A 94 -28.48 -24.42 -17.93
CA ILE A 94 -27.38 -25.31 -17.54
C ILE A 94 -27.24 -26.46 -18.57
N ARG A 95 -28.36 -27.07 -19.00
CA ARG A 95 -28.35 -28.14 -19.99
C ARG A 95 -27.85 -27.67 -21.37
N VAL A 96 -28.22 -26.47 -21.79
CA VAL A 96 -27.78 -25.88 -23.06
C VAL A 96 -26.27 -25.62 -23.03
N VAL A 97 -25.76 -25.00 -21.97
CA VAL A 97 -24.33 -24.71 -21.82
C VAL A 97 -23.50 -26.00 -21.81
N ILE A 98 -23.94 -27.05 -21.09
CA ILE A 98 -23.26 -28.36 -21.10
C ILE A 98 -23.19 -28.96 -22.50
N ARG A 99 -24.26 -28.81 -23.31
CA ARG A 99 -24.27 -29.28 -24.71
C ARG A 99 -23.29 -28.48 -25.58
N GLN A 100 -23.24 -27.16 -25.41
CA GLN A 100 -22.33 -26.29 -26.15
C GLN A 100 -20.87 -26.63 -25.86
N ILE A 101 -20.51 -26.80 -24.59
CA ILE A 101 -19.16 -27.23 -24.15
C ILE A 101 -18.79 -28.57 -24.79
N LYS A 102 -19.70 -29.55 -24.77
CA LYS A 102 -19.46 -30.86 -25.41
C LYS A 102 -19.32 -30.78 -26.93
N SER A 103 -19.94 -29.78 -27.56
CA SER A 103 -19.84 -29.55 -29.01
C SER A 103 -18.64 -28.70 -29.42
N GLY A 104 -17.75 -28.33 -28.48
CA GLY A 104 -16.55 -27.53 -28.77
C GLY A 104 -16.84 -26.07 -29.13
N LYS A 105 -18.07 -25.61 -28.97
CA LYS A 105 -18.48 -24.21 -29.16
C LYS A 105 -18.46 -23.50 -27.82
N ALA A 106 -17.27 -23.35 -27.24
CA ALA A 106 -17.08 -22.32 -26.22
C ALA A 106 -17.14 -20.97 -26.96
N THR A 107 -18.03 -20.08 -26.52
CA THR A 107 -18.06 -18.69 -27.01
C THR A 107 -17.30 -17.83 -26.03
#